data_AF-A0A1G0APL7-F1
#
_entry.id   AF-A0A1G0APL7-F1
#
_cell.length_a   1.000
_cell.length_b   1.000
_cell.length_c   1.000
_cell.angle_alpha   90.00
_cell.angle_beta   90.00
_cell.angle_gamma   90.00
#
_symmetry.space_group_name_H-M   'P 1'
#
loop_
_entity.id
_entity.type
_entity.pdbx_description
1 polymer ?
#
loop_
_entity_poly.entity_id
_entity_poly.type
_entity_poly.pdbx_seq_one_letter_code
_entity_poly.pdbx_strand_id
1 'polypeptide(L)'
;MRPRKSPFAKPDEAAPAREPASGPASLTGDERLADILAAYPAAEFVLLSYGLCSCCAGDTTLRTNAELRGIALGRVLEDLRRSLDEA
;
A
#
# COMPACT_ATOMS: atom_id res chain seq x y z
N MET A 1 -18.30 -11.73 -47.29
CA MET A 1 -17.51 -10.88 -46.35
C MET A 1 -17.92 -11.26 -44.92
N ARG A 2 -16.99 -11.74 -44.08
CA ARG A 2 -17.26 -12.03 -42.65
C ARG A 2 -16.82 -10.83 -41.80
N PRO A 3 -17.52 -10.50 -40.70
CA PRO A 3 -17.10 -9.41 -39.81
C PRO A 3 -15.78 -9.79 -39.13
N ARG A 4 -14.77 -8.91 -39.22
CA ARG A 4 -13.52 -9.02 -38.47
C ARG A 4 -13.81 -8.74 -37.00
N LYS A 5 -13.83 -9.77 -36.16
CA LYS A 5 -13.75 -9.63 -34.70
C LYS A 5 -12.35 -9.16 -34.35
N SER A 6 -12.24 -7.98 -33.72
CA SER A 6 -11.01 -7.50 -33.09
C SER A 6 -10.57 -8.49 -32.00
N PRO A 7 -9.28 -8.88 -31.94
CA PRO A 7 -8.79 -9.85 -30.96
C PRO A 7 -8.30 -9.23 -29.64
N PHE A 8 -8.36 -7.91 -29.44
CA PHE A 8 -7.90 -7.30 -28.19
C PHE A 8 -8.98 -7.34 -27.11
N ALA A 9 -9.25 -8.55 -26.61
CA ALA A 9 -9.81 -8.73 -25.29
C ALA A 9 -8.76 -8.31 -24.26
N LYS A 10 -9.09 -7.34 -23.39
CA LYS A 10 -8.47 -7.24 -22.07
C LYS A 10 -9.38 -7.97 -21.09
N PRO A 11 -8.88 -9.00 -20.41
CA PRO A 11 -9.21 -9.25 -19.02
C PRO A 11 -7.95 -8.89 -18.22
N ASP A 12 -8.00 -7.82 -17.44
CA ASP A 12 -8.36 -7.97 -16.02
C ASP A 12 -7.37 -8.88 -15.31
N GLU A 13 -6.19 -8.33 -15.03
CA GLU A 13 -5.37 -8.84 -13.93
C GLU A 13 -5.01 -7.61 -13.09
N ALA A 14 -6.07 -6.96 -12.58
CA ALA A 14 -5.94 -6.33 -11.29
C ALA A 14 -5.56 -7.47 -10.34
N ALA A 15 -4.28 -7.49 -9.94
CA ALA A 15 -3.81 -8.33 -8.85
C ALA A 15 -4.88 -8.29 -7.76
N PRO A 16 -5.28 -9.45 -7.18
CA PRO A 16 -6.37 -9.48 -6.23
C PRO A 16 -6.11 -8.38 -5.22
N ALA A 17 -7.03 -7.42 -5.14
CA ALA A 17 -7.06 -6.47 -4.05
C ALA A 17 -7.14 -7.35 -2.82
N ARG A 18 -5.97 -7.63 -2.23
CA ARG A 18 -5.86 -8.26 -0.94
C ARG A 18 -6.51 -7.21 -0.06
N GLU A 19 -7.79 -7.42 0.23
CA GLU A 19 -8.43 -6.78 1.36
C GLU A 19 -7.39 -6.82 2.47
N PRO A 20 -6.95 -5.68 3.02
CA PRO A 20 -5.93 -5.70 4.06
C PRO A 20 -6.52 -6.55 5.17
N ALA A 21 -5.97 -7.75 5.31
CA ALA A 21 -6.48 -8.72 6.24
C ALA A 21 -6.47 -8.03 7.61
N SER A 22 -7.64 -7.82 8.20
CA SER A 22 -7.78 -7.59 9.63
C SER A 22 -7.15 -6.30 10.19
N GLY A 23 -7.56 -5.12 9.73
CA GLY A 23 -7.33 -3.87 10.49
C GLY A 23 -5.86 -3.45 10.68
N PRO A 24 -5.62 -2.29 11.30
CA PRO A 24 -4.27 -1.71 11.41
C PRO A 24 -3.28 -2.59 12.21
N ALA A 25 -3.80 -3.40 13.13
CA ALA A 25 -3.02 -4.35 13.92
C ALA A 25 -2.35 -5.46 13.07
N SER A 26 -2.90 -5.75 11.90
CA SER A 26 -2.41 -6.83 11.04
C SER A 26 -1.41 -6.39 9.98
N LEU A 27 -1.08 -5.09 9.92
CA LEU A 27 -0.02 -4.58 9.04
C LEU A 27 1.32 -5.23 9.41
N THR A 28 1.96 -5.86 8.43
CA THR A 28 3.24 -6.59 8.58
C THR A 28 4.42 -5.87 7.91
N GLY A 29 4.13 -4.92 7.03
CA GLY A 29 5.09 -4.20 6.21
C GLY A 29 5.34 -4.85 4.84
N ASP A 30 4.75 -6.01 4.57
CA ASP A 30 4.78 -6.68 3.25
C ASP A 30 3.75 -6.08 2.27
N GLU A 31 2.84 -5.25 2.77
CA GLU A 31 1.83 -4.55 1.98
C GLU A 31 2.48 -3.40 1.20
N ARG A 32 1.97 -3.11 -0.01
CA ARG A 32 2.40 -1.95 -0.79
C ARG A 32 1.95 -0.68 -0.09
N LEU A 33 2.77 0.37 -0.16
CA LEU A 33 2.42 1.65 0.43
C LEU A 33 1.11 2.21 -0.15
N ALA A 34 0.88 2.04 -1.45
CA ALA A 34 -0.36 2.46 -2.10
C ALA A 34 -1.60 1.73 -1.55
N ASP A 35 -1.50 0.42 -1.29
CA ASP A 35 -2.61 -0.38 -0.73
C ASP A 35 -2.90 0.04 0.71
N ILE A 36 -1.87 0.31 1.51
CA ILE A 36 -2.02 0.83 2.89
C ILE A 36 -2.75 2.17 2.86
N LEU A 37 -2.34 3.11 1.99
CA LEU A 37 -2.96 4.43 1.91
C LEU A 37 -4.40 4.39 1.35
N ALA A 38 -4.69 3.46 0.45
CA ALA A 38 -6.04 3.25 -0.06
C ALA A 38 -6.99 2.73 1.03
N ALA A 39 -6.51 1.84 1.90
CA ALA A 39 -7.28 1.29 3.00
C ALA A 39 -7.37 2.22 4.22
N TYR A 40 -6.29 2.95 4.50
CA TYR A 40 -6.13 3.78 5.67
C TYR A 40 -5.70 5.20 5.25
N PRO A 41 -6.62 6.04 4.76
CA PRO A 41 -6.28 7.40 4.33
C PRO A 41 -5.68 8.24 5.46
N ALA A 42 -6.07 8.00 6.72
CA ALA A 42 -5.49 8.63 7.90
C ALA A 42 -3.99 8.31 8.12
N ALA A 43 -3.49 7.21 7.55
CA ALA A 43 -2.09 6.82 7.62
C ALA A 43 -1.15 7.78 6.85
N GLU A 44 -1.70 8.61 5.95
CA GLU A 44 -0.93 9.51 5.10
C GLU A 44 0.00 10.41 5.91
N PHE A 45 -0.50 11.07 6.97
CA PHE A 45 0.29 12.00 7.77
C PHE A 45 1.44 11.31 8.52
N VAL A 46 1.22 10.09 9.00
CA VAL A 46 2.27 9.29 9.67
C VAL A 46 3.34 8.91 8.66
N LEU A 47 2.95 8.33 7.53
CA LEU A 47 3.87 7.89 6.48
C LEU A 47 4.66 9.06 5.89
N LEU A 48 4.02 10.21 5.70
CA LEU A 48 4.66 11.43 5.23
C LEU A 48 5.73 11.93 6.21
N SER A 49 5.52 11.78 7.52
CA SER A 49 6.51 12.11 8.55
C SER A 49 7.78 11.24 8.46
N TYR A 50 7.67 10.07 7.84
CA TYR A 50 8.78 9.17 7.50
C TYR A 50 9.33 9.37 6.08
N GLY A 51 8.84 10.38 5.34
CA GLY A 51 9.23 10.63 3.94
C GLY A 51 8.69 9.59 2.95
N LEU A 52 7.58 8.92 3.31
CA LEU A 52 6.91 7.89 2.52
C LEU A 52 5.64 8.47 1.88
N CYS A 53 5.76 9.01 0.65
CA CYS A 53 4.61 9.41 -0.15
C CYS A 53 4.20 8.32 -1.16
N SER A 54 2.92 8.23 -1.49
CA SER A 54 2.44 7.41 -2.62
C SER A 54 3.16 7.74 -3.94
N CYS A 55 3.60 8.99 -4.10
CA CYS A 55 4.23 9.53 -5.30
C CYS A 55 5.57 8.89 -5.70
N CYS A 56 6.38 8.48 -4.72
CA CYS A 56 7.72 7.93 -4.93
C CYS A 56 7.88 6.51 -4.40
N ALA A 57 6.94 6.06 -3.56
CA ALA A 57 7.06 4.83 -2.79
C ALA A 57 5.83 3.90 -2.92
N GLY A 58 4.79 4.32 -3.65
CA GLY A 58 3.49 3.65 -3.74
C GLY A 58 3.53 2.19 -4.20
N ASP A 59 4.30 1.90 -5.26
CA ASP A 59 4.40 0.56 -5.86
C ASP A 59 5.29 -0.42 -5.09
N THR A 60 5.96 0.05 -4.03
CA THR A 60 6.90 -0.74 -3.23
C THR A 60 6.31 -1.02 -1.85
N THR A 61 6.75 -2.11 -1.21
CA THR A 61 6.29 -2.47 0.14
C THR A 61 6.76 -1.47 1.19
N LEU A 62 6.05 -1.39 2.30
CA LEU A 62 6.46 -0.54 3.43
C LEU A 62 7.84 -0.95 3.96
N ARG A 63 8.12 -2.26 4.05
CA ARG A 63 9.42 -2.80 4.46
C ARG A 63 10.54 -2.31 3.56
N THR A 64 10.44 -2.53 2.26
CA THR A 64 11.50 -2.12 1.32
C THR A 64 11.68 -0.60 1.32
N ASN A 65 10.60 0.16 1.43
CA ASN A 65 10.69 1.61 1.56
C ASN A 65 11.41 2.08 2.84
N ALA A 66 11.20 1.39 3.96
CA ALA A 66 11.87 1.65 5.23
C ALA A 66 13.36 1.28 5.15
N GLU A 67 13.70 0.12 4.57
CA GLU A 67 15.08 -0.34 4.36
C GLU A 67 15.88 0.65 3.49
N LEU A 68 15.33 1.07 2.35
CA LEU A 68 15.98 2.03 1.44
C LEU A 68 16.28 3.38 2.10
N ARG A 69 15.54 3.74 3.15
CA ARG A 69 15.69 4.99 3.89
C ARG A 69 16.40 4.83 5.23
N GLY A 70 16.81 3.61 5.60
CA GLY A 70 17.41 3.33 6.91
C GLY A 70 16.47 3.55 8.08
N ILE A 71 15.16 3.36 7.88
CA ILE A 71 14.12 3.53 8.91
C ILE A 71 13.80 2.17 9.54
N ALA A 72 13.68 2.12 10.86
CA ALA A 72 13.26 0.92 11.56
C ALA A 72 11.78 0.62 11.27
N LEU A 73 11.49 -0.45 10.50
CA LEU A 73 10.12 -0.85 10.13
C LEU A 73 9.18 -0.97 11.35
N GLY A 74 9.67 -1.54 12.45
CA GLY A 74 8.89 -1.71 13.67
C GLY A 74 8.35 -0.38 14.23
N ARG A 75 9.12 0.69 14.12
CA ARG A 75 8.71 2.03 14.57
C ARG A 75 7.60 2.61 13.69
N VAL A 76 7.71 2.43 12.37
CA VAL A 76 6.68 2.87 11.42
C VAL A 76 5.36 2.15 11.66
N LEU A 77 5.41 0.83 11.86
CA LEU A 77 4.23 0.02 12.16
C LEU A 77 3.58 0.40 13.50
N GLU A 78 4.38 0.69 14.53
CA GLU A 78 3.87 1.14 15.83
C GLU A 78 3.15 2.48 15.73
N ASP A 79 3.76 3.47 15.08
CA ASP A 79 3.15 4.80 14.91
C ASP A 79 1.90 4.75 14.03
N LEU A 80 1.91 3.92 12.97
CA LEU A 80 0.74 3.67 12.14
C LEU A 80 -0.42 3.10 12.97
N ARG A 81 -0.16 2.06 13.76
CA ARG A 81 -1.19 1.44 14.61
C ARG A 81 -1.75 2.43 15.63
N ARG A 82 -0.88 3.19 16.30
CA ARG A 82 -1.31 4.21 17.26
C ARG A 82 -2.17 5.29 16.59
N SER A 83 -1.76 5.78 15.43
CA SER A 83 -2.50 6.83 14.72
C SER A 83 -3.84 6.35 14.15
N LEU A 84 -3.96 5.07 13.80
CA LEU A 84 -5.19 4.50 13.24
C LEU A 84 -6.17 4.03 14.33
N ASP A 85 -5.71 3.86 15.57
CA ASP A 85 -6.58 3.59 16.74
C ASP A 85 -7.23 4.89 17.26
N GLU A 86 -6.50 6.01 17.18
CA GLU A 86 -6.95 7.33 17.64
C GLU A 86 -7.76 8.13 16.59
N ALA A 87 -7.92 7.62 15.37
CA ALA A 87 -8.59 8.28 14.23
C ALA A 87 -10.01 7.76 14.00
#